data_AF-A0A968QGN9-F1
#
_entry.id   AF-A0A968QGN9-F1
#
_cell.length_a   1.000
_cell.length_b   1.000
_cell.length_c   1.000
_cell.angle_alpha   90.00
_cell.angle_beta   90.00
_cell.angle_gamma   90.00
#
_symmetry.space_group_name_H-M   'P 1'
#
loop_
_entity.id
_entity.type
_entity.pdbx_description
1 polymer ?
#
loop_
_entity_poly.entity_id
_entity_poly.type
_entity_poly.pdbx_seq_one_letter_code
_entity_poly.pdbx_strand_id
1 'polypeptide(L)'
;MPAVADHTLIELADTILGPNNGTLWHVYNLHAKADSVGNPSRPHEGMQLQALQDTYATLSPKPPGELPETQKVLVKKGTVLDIQYYLNLGGNRWQIELVKPTLRDGKATTWYVNEQETMLLSAITLTVTTNTVFKQEPKPSSQLPSAAKVSVNRNTEFPVVNYLPAAGDHTKIKLADAGLGPNQATTWYVYNPHVTITGQRQLLQVAGDTVFKTSPALSSELPEAEKVLVKRGTVFELSSYAQPEKNHVRLALKGALLGPQNRNTWYGYVSDIYIVGTEIGNNPDDQNNPPPPPGDRGIPLKFPGFSGTYYSNDPIYGQTQYGERGNFTWGEALHVNRATGSYRRPANADVIYGILRIAKAMEDIRKRLGNRPITINSWYRDPATNAAVGGASQSRHLLGDAVDFVVSGVHPYDVYAALDAWWGNQGGLASSKVFTHIDARGYKARWNYDGSGVAAAGGADGHLD
;
A
#
# COMPACT_ATOMS: atom_id res chain seq x y z
N MET A 1 -36.00 1.69 -18.46
CA MET A 1 -35.14 0.68 -17.81
C MET A 1 -34.19 0.14 -18.86
N PRO A 2 -32.88 0.01 -18.59
CA PRO A 2 -31.98 -0.64 -19.54
C PRO A 2 -32.41 -2.09 -19.77
N ALA A 3 -32.04 -2.66 -20.91
CA ALA A 3 -32.40 -4.03 -21.25
C ALA A 3 -31.73 -5.03 -20.30
N VAL A 4 -32.35 -6.21 -20.14
CA VAL A 4 -31.94 -7.30 -19.23
C VAL A 4 -30.51 -7.83 -19.53
N ALA A 5 -29.85 -7.40 -20.61
CA ALA A 5 -28.49 -7.83 -20.96
C ALA A 5 -27.34 -7.01 -20.32
N ASP A 6 -27.63 -5.87 -19.66
CA ASP A 6 -26.59 -4.91 -19.23
C ASP A 6 -26.29 -4.93 -17.70
N HIS A 7 -26.36 -6.09 -17.04
CA HIS A 7 -26.05 -6.20 -15.61
C HIS A 7 -25.14 -7.37 -15.27
N THR A 8 -24.20 -7.14 -14.33
CA THR A 8 -23.42 -8.19 -13.68
C THR A 8 -23.95 -8.39 -12.26
N LEU A 9 -24.12 -9.65 -11.85
CA LEU A 9 -24.45 -10.00 -10.47
C LEU A 9 -23.19 -9.88 -9.61
N ILE A 10 -23.19 -8.97 -8.63
CA ILE A 10 -22.07 -8.76 -7.71
C ILE A 10 -22.55 -8.94 -6.27
N GLU A 11 -21.80 -9.73 -5.49
CA GLU A 11 -21.95 -9.81 -4.03
C GLU A 11 -20.95 -8.83 -3.40
N LEU A 12 -21.44 -7.70 -2.87
CA LEU A 12 -20.59 -6.66 -2.28
C LEU A 12 -20.00 -7.10 -0.94
N ALA A 13 -18.77 -6.67 -0.65
CA ALA A 13 -18.05 -7.06 0.55
C ALA A 13 -18.61 -6.41 1.84
N ASP A 14 -19.31 -5.28 1.74
CA ASP A 14 -19.91 -4.55 2.87
C ASP A 14 -21.40 -4.85 3.06
N THR A 15 -21.79 -5.17 4.30
CA THR A 15 -23.19 -5.36 4.73
C THR A 15 -23.94 -4.05 4.99
N ILE A 16 -23.32 -2.88 4.80
CA ILE A 16 -23.94 -1.57 5.07
C ILE A 16 -24.61 -1.01 3.81
N LEU A 17 -25.59 -1.72 3.26
CA LEU A 17 -26.56 -1.15 2.32
C LEU A 17 -27.95 -1.80 2.52
N GLY A 18 -28.62 -1.42 3.61
CA GLY A 18 -30.08 -1.51 3.77
C GLY A 18 -30.66 -2.87 4.18
N PRO A 19 -31.91 -2.89 4.71
CA PRO A 19 -32.48 -4.00 5.48
C PRO A 19 -33.03 -5.17 4.66
N ASN A 20 -32.62 -5.33 3.39
CA ASN A 20 -33.11 -6.42 2.56
C ASN A 20 -32.01 -7.47 2.39
N ASN A 21 -32.18 -8.60 3.09
CA ASN A 21 -31.35 -9.82 3.11
C ASN A 21 -31.26 -10.55 1.74
N GLY A 22 -31.05 -9.83 0.64
CA GLY A 22 -30.75 -10.37 -0.68
C GLY A 22 -29.25 -10.30 -0.96
N THR A 23 -28.59 -11.46 -1.10
CA THR A 23 -27.12 -11.61 -1.21
C THR A 23 -26.56 -11.34 -2.62
N LEU A 24 -27.37 -10.84 -3.56
CA LEU A 24 -26.95 -10.60 -4.94
C LEU A 24 -27.54 -9.29 -5.47
N TRP A 25 -26.67 -8.36 -5.86
CA TRP A 25 -27.07 -7.06 -6.39
C TRP A 25 -26.76 -6.99 -7.89
N HIS A 26 -27.70 -6.43 -8.66
CA HIS A 26 -27.45 -6.05 -10.05
C HIS A 26 -26.67 -4.74 -10.04
N VAL A 27 -25.37 -4.79 -10.30
CA VAL A 27 -24.56 -3.57 -10.43
C VAL A 27 -24.54 -3.17 -11.90
N TYR A 28 -25.12 -2.01 -12.19
CA TYR A 28 -25.00 -1.36 -13.49
C TYR A 28 -23.60 -0.74 -13.58
N ASN A 29 -22.90 -0.95 -14.69
CA ASN A 29 -21.55 -0.42 -14.91
C ASN A 29 -21.55 1.12 -14.89
N LEU A 30 -21.25 1.72 -13.73
CA LEU A 30 -21.22 3.17 -13.49
C LEU A 30 -20.08 3.92 -14.20
N HIS A 31 -19.27 3.26 -15.04
CA HIS A 31 -18.12 3.87 -15.72
C HIS A 31 -18.38 4.22 -17.19
N ALA A 32 -19.63 4.23 -17.63
CA ALA A 32 -20.01 4.70 -18.96
C ALA A 32 -19.99 6.23 -19.04
N LYS A 33 -18.82 6.86 -19.14
CA LYS A 33 -18.72 8.18 -19.80
C LYS A 33 -18.63 7.91 -21.30
N ALA A 34 -19.51 8.55 -22.08
CA ALA A 34 -19.39 8.61 -23.53
C ALA A 34 -17.99 9.15 -23.90
N ASP A 35 -17.39 8.59 -24.95
CA ASP A 35 -16.17 9.17 -25.51
C ASP A 35 -16.45 10.59 -26.04
N SER A 36 -15.39 11.35 -26.31
CA SER A 36 -15.48 12.73 -26.82
C SER A 36 -16.14 12.85 -28.20
N VAL A 37 -16.59 11.74 -28.78
CA VAL A 37 -17.22 11.62 -30.10
C VAL A 37 -18.70 11.20 -29.98
N GLY A 38 -19.21 11.03 -28.75
CA GLY A 38 -20.63 10.74 -28.51
C GLY A 38 -21.03 9.29 -28.83
N ASN A 39 -20.08 8.35 -28.93
CA ASN A 39 -20.46 6.94 -29.01
C ASN A 39 -20.84 6.43 -27.62
N PRO A 40 -21.96 5.68 -27.49
CA PRO A 40 -22.31 5.04 -26.24
C PRO A 40 -21.19 4.08 -25.85
N SER A 41 -20.52 4.37 -24.74
CA SER A 41 -19.50 3.51 -24.16
C SER A 41 -20.13 2.14 -23.90
N ARG A 42 -19.65 1.11 -24.60
CA ARG A 42 -20.03 -0.28 -24.34
C ARG A 42 -19.76 -0.59 -22.86
N PRO A 43 -20.71 -1.16 -22.10
CA PRO A 43 -20.40 -1.68 -20.78
C PRO A 43 -19.35 -2.78 -20.91
N HIS A 44 -18.23 -2.64 -20.19
CA HIS A 44 -17.14 -3.62 -20.20
C HIS A 44 -17.38 -4.69 -19.13
N GLU A 45 -17.12 -5.95 -19.46
CA GLU A 45 -17.45 -7.09 -18.58
C GLU A 45 -16.31 -7.47 -17.63
N GLY A 46 -15.14 -6.84 -17.75
CA GLY A 46 -13.95 -7.06 -16.93
C GLY A 46 -12.91 -5.94 -17.09
N MET A 47 -11.65 -6.24 -16.79
CA MET A 47 -10.54 -5.35 -17.15
C MET A 47 -10.39 -5.26 -18.66
N GLN A 48 -10.00 -4.11 -19.18
CA GLN A 48 -9.77 -3.94 -20.61
C GLN A 48 -8.27 -3.90 -20.93
N LEU A 49 -7.87 -4.70 -21.90
CA LEU A 49 -6.50 -4.75 -22.42
C LEU A 49 -6.50 -4.36 -23.90
N GLN A 50 -5.73 -3.34 -24.28
CA GLN A 50 -5.61 -2.90 -25.67
C GLN A 50 -4.25 -3.25 -26.28
N ALA A 51 -4.24 -3.70 -27.53
CA ALA A 51 -3.03 -3.89 -28.32
C ALA A 51 -2.48 -2.54 -28.84
N LEU A 52 -1.23 -2.23 -28.51
CA LEU A 52 -0.54 -0.99 -28.90
C LEU A 52 -0.07 -0.99 -30.36
N GLN A 53 0.21 -2.18 -30.88
CA GLN A 53 0.63 -2.46 -32.25
C GLN A 53 0.07 -3.82 -32.69
N ASP A 54 0.26 -4.18 -33.96
CA ASP A 54 -0.01 -5.54 -34.42
C ASP A 54 0.90 -6.49 -33.63
N THR A 55 0.30 -7.40 -32.86
CA THR A 55 0.99 -8.34 -31.98
C THR A 55 0.32 -9.71 -32.05
N TYR A 56 0.89 -10.72 -31.40
CA TYR A 56 0.33 -12.06 -31.34
C TYR A 56 -0.04 -12.43 -29.91
N ALA A 57 -1.29 -12.88 -29.73
CA ALA A 57 -1.67 -13.69 -28.59
C ALA A 57 -1.35 -15.16 -28.90
N THR A 58 -0.84 -15.91 -27.92
CA THR A 58 -0.50 -17.34 -28.13
C THR A 58 -1.10 -18.23 -27.05
N LEU A 59 -1.21 -19.53 -27.32
CA LEU A 59 -1.77 -20.53 -26.41
C LEU A 59 -0.77 -21.06 -25.37
N SER A 60 0.48 -20.57 -25.39
CA SER A 60 1.51 -20.97 -24.42
C SER A 60 2.41 -19.79 -24.02
N PRO A 61 3.21 -19.89 -22.95
CA PRO A 61 4.11 -18.81 -22.55
C PRO A 61 5.18 -18.47 -23.60
N LYS A 62 5.45 -19.37 -24.56
CA LYS A 62 6.52 -19.21 -25.55
C LYS A 62 6.28 -18.01 -26.48
N PRO A 63 7.35 -17.35 -26.96
CA PRO A 63 7.26 -16.29 -27.94
C PRO A 63 6.58 -16.75 -29.25
N PRO A 64 5.89 -15.86 -29.98
CA PRO A 64 5.18 -16.21 -31.22
C PRO A 64 6.07 -16.81 -32.32
N GLY A 65 7.35 -16.47 -32.35
CA GLY A 65 8.32 -16.99 -33.33
C GLY A 65 8.68 -18.48 -33.12
N GLU A 66 8.43 -19.01 -31.92
CA GLU A 66 8.69 -20.43 -31.58
C GLU A 66 7.45 -21.30 -31.72
N LEU A 67 6.32 -20.72 -32.15
CA LEU A 67 5.03 -21.39 -32.17
C LEU A 67 4.46 -21.49 -33.60
N PRO A 68 3.81 -22.62 -33.93
CA PRO A 68 3.11 -22.75 -35.20
C PRO A 68 1.90 -21.80 -35.27
N GLU A 69 1.45 -21.46 -36.48
CA GLU A 69 0.26 -20.60 -36.70
C GLU A 69 -1.00 -21.12 -35.99
N THR A 70 -1.11 -22.42 -35.73
CA THR A 70 -2.23 -23.01 -35.00
C THR A 70 -2.25 -22.67 -33.51
N GLN A 71 -1.17 -22.11 -32.96
CA GLN A 71 -1.03 -21.76 -31.55
C GLN A 71 -0.88 -20.26 -31.30
N LYS A 72 -1.04 -19.42 -32.33
CA LYS A 72 -1.02 -17.97 -32.21
C LYS A 72 -2.12 -17.34 -33.04
N VAL A 73 -2.53 -16.14 -32.65
CA VAL A 73 -3.52 -15.36 -33.35
C VAL A 73 -3.05 -13.92 -33.40
N LEU A 74 -3.14 -13.32 -34.59
CA LEU A 74 -2.80 -11.91 -34.79
C LEU A 74 -3.87 -11.06 -34.10
N VAL A 75 -3.43 -10.19 -33.20
CA VAL A 75 -4.23 -9.17 -32.55
C VAL A 75 -3.83 -7.84 -33.17
N LYS A 76 -4.75 -7.24 -33.92
CA LYS A 76 -4.50 -5.99 -34.63
C LYS A 76 -4.35 -4.83 -33.65
N LYS A 77 -3.51 -3.86 -34.01
CA LYS A 77 -3.38 -2.58 -33.28
C LYS A 77 -4.76 -2.00 -32.98
N GLY A 78 -4.97 -1.56 -31.74
CA GLY A 78 -6.21 -0.95 -31.27
C GLY A 78 -7.28 -1.94 -30.82
N THR A 79 -7.10 -3.25 -31.06
CA THR A 79 -8.02 -4.28 -30.54
C THR A 79 -8.07 -4.21 -29.01
N VAL A 80 -9.28 -4.17 -28.45
CA VAL A 80 -9.53 -4.18 -27.00
C VAL A 80 -10.11 -5.54 -26.61
N LEU A 81 -9.55 -6.14 -25.57
CA LEU A 81 -9.94 -7.43 -25.00
C LEU A 81 -10.46 -7.22 -23.58
N ASP A 82 -11.65 -7.74 -23.28
CA ASP A 82 -12.14 -7.85 -21.92
C ASP A 82 -11.53 -9.09 -21.26
N ILE A 83 -10.78 -8.89 -20.18
CA ILE A 83 -10.09 -9.92 -19.39
C ILE A 83 -10.59 -9.92 -17.94
N GLN A 84 -10.67 -11.10 -17.35
CA GLN A 84 -11.00 -11.30 -15.93
C GLN A 84 -9.81 -10.94 -15.03
N TYR A 85 -8.63 -11.46 -15.37
CA TYR A 85 -7.38 -11.23 -14.66
C TYR A 85 -6.20 -11.43 -15.61
N TYR A 86 -5.02 -11.00 -15.15
CA TYR A 86 -3.77 -11.41 -15.78
C TYR A 86 -2.79 -11.91 -14.72
N LEU A 87 -1.88 -12.77 -15.14
CA LEU A 87 -0.76 -13.27 -14.35
C LEU A 87 0.53 -12.79 -15.00
N ASN A 88 1.30 -11.99 -14.26
CA ASN A 88 2.61 -11.54 -14.72
C ASN A 88 3.66 -12.65 -14.49
N LEU A 89 4.14 -13.25 -15.58
CA LEU A 89 5.11 -14.34 -15.55
C LEU A 89 6.56 -13.84 -15.53
N GLY A 90 6.77 -12.53 -15.65
CA GLY A 90 8.08 -11.95 -15.96
C GLY A 90 8.47 -12.14 -17.43
N GLY A 91 9.64 -11.60 -17.81
CA GLY A 91 10.17 -11.74 -19.18
C GLY A 91 9.25 -11.17 -20.27
N ASN A 92 8.53 -10.08 -19.98
CA ASN A 92 7.55 -9.44 -20.87
C ASN A 92 6.36 -10.34 -21.27
N ARG A 93 6.04 -11.35 -20.47
CA ARG A 93 4.93 -12.26 -20.76
C ARG A 93 3.84 -12.18 -19.71
N TRP A 94 2.64 -11.84 -20.15
CA TRP A 94 1.43 -11.96 -19.34
C TRP A 94 0.61 -13.14 -19.83
N GLN A 95 0.14 -13.97 -18.91
CA GLN A 95 -1.01 -14.82 -19.16
C GLN A 95 -2.27 -13.99 -18.86
N ILE A 96 -3.23 -13.96 -19.76
CA ILE A 96 -4.53 -13.31 -19.59
C ILE A 96 -5.63 -14.35 -19.60
N GLU A 97 -6.69 -14.07 -18.86
CA GLU A 97 -7.92 -14.85 -18.91
C GLU A 97 -9.02 -13.96 -19.50
N LEU A 98 -9.49 -14.26 -20.71
CA LEU A 98 -10.57 -13.52 -21.35
C LEU A 98 -11.89 -13.74 -20.60
N VAL A 99 -12.76 -12.73 -20.59
CA VAL A 99 -14.14 -12.87 -20.08
C VAL A 99 -14.95 -13.83 -20.96
N LYS A 100 -14.78 -13.71 -22.28
CA LYS A 100 -15.38 -14.58 -23.30
C LYS A 100 -14.28 -15.01 -24.28
N PRO A 101 -14.38 -16.18 -24.91
CA PRO A 101 -13.39 -16.62 -25.88
C PRO A 101 -13.59 -15.83 -27.19
N THR A 102 -13.11 -14.59 -27.22
CA THR A 102 -13.30 -13.66 -28.35
C THR A 102 -12.19 -13.75 -29.39
N LEU A 103 -11.13 -14.51 -29.09
CA LEU A 103 -10.01 -14.73 -30.00
C LEU A 103 -10.15 -16.03 -30.78
N ARG A 104 -9.69 -16.01 -32.04
CA ARG A 104 -9.63 -17.15 -32.96
C ARG A 104 -11.00 -17.82 -33.20
N ASP A 105 -11.12 -19.12 -32.93
CA ASP A 105 -12.32 -19.94 -33.16
C ASP A 105 -13.27 -19.94 -31.95
N GLY A 106 -13.00 -19.10 -30.96
CA GLY A 106 -13.85 -18.90 -29.80
C GLY A 106 -13.90 -20.07 -28.82
N LYS A 107 -12.80 -20.85 -28.73
CA LYS A 107 -12.72 -21.99 -27.80
C LYS A 107 -11.87 -21.76 -26.55
N ALA A 108 -10.90 -20.84 -26.61
CA ALA A 108 -9.95 -20.61 -25.53
C ALA A 108 -10.14 -19.23 -24.91
N THR A 109 -10.17 -19.19 -23.58
CA THR A 109 -10.19 -17.95 -22.77
C THR A 109 -8.80 -17.61 -22.23
N THR A 110 -7.96 -18.61 -21.95
CA THR A 110 -6.56 -18.38 -21.54
C THR A 110 -5.67 -18.12 -22.76
N TRP A 111 -4.97 -16.99 -22.74
CA TRP A 111 -4.01 -16.59 -23.76
C TRP A 111 -2.78 -15.96 -23.13
N TYR A 112 -1.71 -15.86 -23.89
CA TYR A 112 -0.48 -15.20 -23.48
C TYR A 112 -0.18 -14.05 -24.43
N VAL A 113 0.12 -12.88 -23.86
CA VAL A 113 0.36 -11.61 -24.59
C VAL A 113 1.68 -10.99 -24.15
N ASN A 114 2.22 -10.10 -25.00
CA ASN A 114 3.44 -9.37 -24.69
C ASN A 114 3.09 -8.12 -23.88
N GLU A 115 3.68 -7.98 -22.69
CA GLU A 115 3.46 -6.82 -21.81
C GLU A 115 3.83 -5.50 -22.49
N GLN A 116 4.88 -5.47 -23.32
CA GLN A 116 5.34 -4.22 -23.93
C GLN A 116 4.51 -3.79 -25.14
N GLU A 117 3.69 -4.69 -25.68
CA GLU A 117 2.86 -4.46 -26.88
C GLU A 117 1.37 -4.34 -26.53
N THR A 118 1.05 -4.37 -25.25
CA THR A 118 -0.31 -4.26 -24.73
C THR A 118 -0.37 -3.28 -23.57
N MET A 119 -1.54 -2.71 -23.33
CA MET A 119 -1.79 -1.87 -22.17
C MET A 119 -3.10 -2.25 -21.49
N LEU A 120 -3.17 -2.05 -20.18
CA LEU A 120 -4.46 -1.99 -19.50
C LEU A 120 -5.06 -0.62 -19.73
N LEU A 121 -6.27 -0.60 -20.30
CA LEU A 121 -7.07 0.62 -20.30
C LEU A 121 -7.45 0.94 -18.86
N SER A 122 -7.47 2.24 -18.56
CA SER A 122 -7.73 2.75 -17.23
C SER A 122 -8.60 3.97 -17.34
N ALA A 123 -9.54 4.12 -16.41
CA ALA A 123 -10.33 5.34 -16.26
C ALA A 123 -9.58 6.43 -15.48
N ILE A 124 -8.30 6.18 -15.12
CA ILE A 124 -7.47 7.15 -14.40
C ILE A 124 -6.78 8.06 -15.42
N THR A 125 -7.00 9.37 -15.28
CA THR A 125 -6.37 10.40 -16.10
C THR A 125 -5.49 11.29 -15.23
N LEU A 126 -4.23 11.45 -15.62
CA LEU A 126 -3.35 12.48 -15.09
C LEU A 126 -3.39 13.71 -16.00
N THR A 127 -3.71 14.86 -15.44
CA THR A 127 -3.69 16.15 -16.13
C THR A 127 -2.55 17.00 -15.57
N VAL A 128 -1.67 17.52 -16.43
CA VAL A 128 -0.59 18.44 -16.04
C VAL A 128 -1.16 19.85 -15.89
N THR A 129 -1.18 20.38 -14.68
CA THR A 129 -1.76 21.70 -14.37
C THR A 129 -0.76 22.84 -14.50
N THR A 130 0.54 22.52 -14.43
CA THR A 130 1.67 23.46 -14.55
C THR A 130 2.81 22.82 -15.35
N ASN A 131 3.52 23.58 -16.21
CA ASN A 131 4.69 23.08 -16.93
C ASN A 131 5.67 22.40 -15.95
N THR A 132 6.05 21.16 -16.24
CA THR A 132 6.77 20.33 -15.27
C THR A 132 7.77 19.40 -15.95
N VAL A 133 8.51 18.65 -15.14
CA VAL A 133 9.47 17.65 -15.59
C VAL A 133 9.10 16.31 -14.98
N PHE A 134 8.79 15.33 -15.83
CA PHE A 134 8.66 13.94 -15.42
C PHE A 134 10.06 13.33 -15.34
N LYS A 135 10.30 12.50 -14.32
CA LYS A 135 11.65 11.98 -14.01
C LYS A 135 11.63 10.48 -13.79
N GLN A 136 12.68 9.76 -14.16
CA GLN A 136 12.78 8.33 -13.89
C GLN A 136 13.18 8.00 -12.45
N GLU A 137 13.61 9.01 -11.69
CA GLU A 137 13.89 8.92 -10.26
C GLU A 137 13.39 10.18 -9.54
N PRO A 138 12.99 10.11 -8.26
CA PRO A 138 12.52 11.25 -7.48
C PRO A 138 13.68 12.12 -6.96
N LYS A 139 14.65 12.43 -7.83
CA LYS A 139 15.80 13.30 -7.56
C LYS A 139 15.57 14.69 -8.18
N PRO A 140 16.32 15.74 -7.77
CA PRO A 140 16.33 17.02 -8.47
C PRO A 140 16.64 16.83 -9.96
N SER A 141 15.93 17.53 -10.86
CA SER A 141 16.09 17.39 -12.32
C SER A 141 17.50 17.79 -12.81
N SER A 142 18.21 18.62 -12.05
CA SER A 142 19.61 18.98 -12.28
C SER A 142 20.58 17.82 -12.07
N GLN A 143 20.21 16.83 -11.25
CA GLN A 143 21.02 15.65 -10.94
C GLN A 143 20.70 14.47 -11.86
N LEU A 144 19.77 14.63 -12.80
CA LEU A 144 19.35 13.57 -13.71
C LEU A 144 19.89 13.81 -15.13
N PRO A 145 20.41 12.75 -15.78
CA PRO A 145 20.80 12.82 -17.18
C PRO A 145 19.58 13.13 -18.06
N SER A 146 19.81 13.75 -19.22
CA SER A 146 18.73 14.15 -20.13
C SER A 146 17.83 12.99 -20.59
N ALA A 147 18.35 11.76 -20.63
CA ALA A 147 17.56 10.57 -20.96
C ALA A 147 16.59 10.13 -19.83
N ALA A 148 16.83 10.57 -18.58
CA ALA A 148 16.05 10.21 -17.41
C ALA A 148 15.00 11.27 -17.02
N LYS A 149 14.80 12.29 -17.86
CA LYS A 149 13.84 13.36 -17.63
C LYS A 149 13.17 13.80 -18.92
N VAL A 150 11.93 14.26 -18.83
CA VAL A 150 11.17 14.80 -19.97
C VAL A 150 10.33 15.99 -19.51
N SER A 151 10.44 17.10 -20.22
CA SER A 151 9.61 18.28 -19.98
C SER A 151 8.22 18.05 -20.54
N VAL A 152 7.20 18.41 -19.76
CA VAL A 152 5.81 18.23 -20.12
C VAL A 152 5.06 19.55 -19.90
N ASN A 153 4.30 19.97 -20.91
CA ASN A 153 3.59 21.24 -20.88
C ASN A 153 2.30 21.11 -20.06
N ARG A 154 1.88 22.24 -19.48
CA ARG A 154 0.55 22.44 -18.90
C ARG A 154 -0.54 22.05 -19.91
N ASN A 155 -1.65 21.52 -19.39
CA ASN A 155 -2.81 21.00 -20.10
C ASN A 155 -2.55 19.73 -20.93
N THR A 156 -1.42 19.04 -20.71
CA THR A 156 -1.21 17.70 -21.27
C THR A 156 -1.91 16.67 -20.39
N GLU A 157 -2.61 15.72 -20.99
CA GLU A 157 -3.31 14.63 -20.28
C GLU A 157 -2.71 13.27 -20.63
N PHE A 158 -2.69 12.38 -19.65
CA PHE A 158 -2.17 11.02 -19.79
C PHE A 158 -3.09 10.00 -19.11
N PRO A 159 -3.51 8.95 -19.83
CA PRO A 159 -4.05 7.75 -19.21
C PRO A 159 -3.01 7.04 -18.32
N VAL A 160 -3.40 6.64 -17.12
CA VAL A 160 -2.51 6.02 -16.12
C VAL A 160 -3.03 4.64 -15.72
N VAL A 161 -2.19 3.61 -15.85
CA VAL A 161 -2.53 2.23 -15.44
C VAL A 161 -2.67 2.14 -13.92
N ASN A 162 -1.68 2.67 -13.21
CA ASN A 162 -1.66 2.77 -11.76
C ASN A 162 -0.71 3.89 -11.34
N TYR A 163 -0.83 4.29 -10.09
CA TYR A 163 0.06 5.26 -9.49
C TYR A 163 0.30 4.94 -8.02
N LEU A 164 1.50 5.28 -7.55
CA LEU A 164 1.96 5.06 -6.19
C LEU A 164 2.59 6.36 -5.69
N PRO A 165 2.34 6.78 -4.44
CA PRO A 165 3.09 7.86 -3.83
C PRO A 165 4.61 7.59 -3.87
N ALA A 166 5.42 8.63 -4.04
CA ALA A 166 6.87 8.55 -4.06
C ALA A 166 7.52 9.69 -3.25
N ALA A 167 8.81 9.56 -2.98
CA ALA A 167 9.55 10.53 -2.16
C ALA A 167 9.58 11.93 -2.80
N GLY A 168 9.66 12.97 -1.95
CA GLY A 168 9.88 14.36 -2.37
C GLY A 168 8.73 14.98 -3.17
N ASP A 169 7.47 14.75 -2.77
CA ASP A 169 6.25 15.23 -3.44
C ASP A 169 6.10 14.73 -4.88
N HIS A 170 6.52 13.49 -5.13
CA HIS A 170 6.29 12.86 -6.40
C HIS A 170 5.25 11.74 -6.28
N THR A 171 4.62 11.42 -7.40
CA THR A 171 3.86 10.20 -7.60
C THR A 171 4.58 9.40 -8.66
N LYS A 172 4.87 8.13 -8.37
CA LYS A 172 5.32 7.17 -9.38
C LYS A 172 4.10 6.70 -10.16
N ILE A 173 4.01 7.03 -11.43
CA ILE A 173 2.94 6.61 -12.34
C ILE A 173 3.46 5.56 -13.31
N LYS A 174 2.55 4.70 -13.79
CA LYS A 174 2.74 3.92 -15.02
C LYS A 174 1.73 4.42 -16.05
N LEU A 175 2.21 5.03 -17.12
CA LEU A 175 1.41 5.48 -18.26
C LEU A 175 0.81 4.27 -18.99
N ALA A 176 -0.42 4.40 -19.48
CA ALA A 176 -1.08 3.32 -20.20
C ALA A 176 -0.63 3.26 -21.67
N ASP A 177 -0.57 4.40 -22.35
CA ASP A 177 -0.46 4.46 -23.80
C ASP A 177 0.71 5.30 -24.34
N ALA A 178 1.42 6.03 -23.48
CA ALA A 178 2.48 6.94 -23.88
C ALA A 178 3.85 6.51 -23.31
N GLY A 179 4.77 6.16 -24.21
CA GLY A 179 6.21 6.20 -23.93
C GLY A 179 6.70 7.64 -24.06
N LEU A 180 7.36 8.17 -23.03
CA LEU A 180 7.90 9.53 -23.07
C LEU A 180 9.44 9.54 -23.13
N GLY A 181 9.97 10.65 -23.63
CA GLY A 181 11.41 10.89 -23.72
C GLY A 181 12.14 9.97 -24.71
N PRO A 182 13.49 10.03 -24.73
CA PRO A 182 14.31 9.33 -25.72
C PRO A 182 14.17 7.80 -25.64
N ASN A 183 13.92 7.28 -24.44
CA ASN A 183 13.86 5.84 -24.18
C ASN A 183 12.42 5.29 -24.22
N GLN A 184 11.42 6.10 -24.60
CA GLN A 184 10.01 5.70 -24.63
C GLN A 184 9.54 5.07 -23.30
N ALA A 185 10.01 5.61 -22.18
CA ALA A 185 9.71 5.05 -20.87
C ALA A 185 8.25 5.30 -20.49
N THR A 186 7.61 4.31 -19.87
CA THR A 186 6.21 4.38 -19.43
C THR A 186 6.06 4.58 -17.93
N THR A 187 7.16 4.48 -17.17
CA THR A 187 7.16 4.70 -15.72
C THR A 187 7.88 6.00 -15.38
N TRP A 188 7.21 6.87 -14.62
CA TRP A 188 7.73 8.20 -14.29
C TRP A 188 7.37 8.60 -12.86
N TYR A 189 8.21 9.44 -12.27
CA TYR A 189 7.94 10.22 -11.07
C TYR A 189 7.50 11.61 -11.51
N VAL A 190 6.25 11.96 -11.18
CA VAL A 190 5.65 13.26 -11.49
C VAL A 190 5.54 14.09 -10.23
N TYR A 191 5.79 15.40 -10.31
CA TYR A 191 5.72 16.28 -9.15
C TYR A 191 4.26 16.65 -8.85
N ASN A 192 3.76 16.26 -7.69
CA ASN A 192 2.35 16.31 -7.30
C ASN A 192 1.74 17.72 -7.42
N PRO A 193 2.40 18.82 -7.01
CA PRO A 193 1.83 20.17 -7.16
C PRO A 193 1.57 20.61 -8.61
N HIS A 194 2.15 19.93 -9.61
CA HIS A 194 2.00 20.29 -11.02
C HIS A 194 1.02 19.37 -11.79
N VAL A 195 0.38 18.41 -11.12
CA VAL A 195 -0.50 17.43 -11.76
C VAL A 195 -1.75 17.18 -10.92
N THR A 196 -2.84 16.83 -11.59
CA THR A 196 -4.07 16.32 -10.97
C THR A 196 -4.33 14.93 -11.53
N ILE A 197 -4.70 13.97 -10.68
CA ILE A 197 -5.09 12.62 -11.12
C ILE A 197 -6.57 12.44 -10.80
N THR A 198 -7.39 12.15 -11.81
CA THR A 198 -8.84 11.90 -11.69
C THR A 198 -9.17 10.46 -12.09
N GLY A 199 -10.33 9.96 -11.67
CA GLY A 199 -10.75 8.57 -11.91
C GLY A 199 -10.29 7.61 -10.81
N GLN A 200 -10.91 6.43 -10.78
CA GLN A 200 -10.69 5.43 -9.74
C GLN A 200 -10.54 4.04 -10.32
N ARG A 201 -9.61 3.28 -9.73
CA ARG A 201 -9.42 1.86 -10.01
C ARG A 201 -8.75 1.22 -8.81
N GLN A 202 -9.20 0.04 -8.42
CA GLN A 202 -8.55 -0.78 -7.40
C GLN A 202 -8.11 -2.10 -8.03
N LEU A 203 -6.85 -2.44 -7.86
CA LEU A 203 -6.29 -3.71 -8.28
C LEU A 203 -5.83 -4.49 -7.05
N LEU A 204 -6.04 -5.80 -7.08
CA LEU A 204 -5.46 -6.74 -6.14
C LEU A 204 -4.29 -7.45 -6.82
N GLN A 205 -3.09 -7.35 -6.29
CA GLN A 205 -1.91 -8.09 -6.73
C GLN A 205 -1.55 -9.18 -5.72
N VAL A 206 -1.33 -10.39 -6.20
CA VAL A 206 -0.96 -11.55 -5.38
C VAL A 206 0.57 -11.64 -5.29
N ALA A 207 1.10 -11.52 -4.09
CA ALA A 207 2.53 -11.49 -3.76
C ALA A 207 3.15 -12.88 -3.61
N GLY A 208 2.39 -13.81 -3.03
CA GLY A 208 2.74 -15.21 -2.84
C GLY A 208 1.62 -16.12 -3.34
N ASP A 209 1.94 -17.36 -3.72
CA ASP A 209 0.92 -18.36 -4.03
C ASP A 209 0.01 -18.49 -2.79
N THR A 210 -1.29 -18.28 -2.97
CA THR A 210 -2.23 -18.19 -1.85
C THR A 210 -3.56 -18.84 -2.19
N VAL A 211 -4.32 -19.19 -1.15
CA VAL A 211 -5.63 -19.84 -1.32
C VAL A 211 -6.71 -18.85 -0.98
N PHE A 212 -7.51 -18.47 -1.98
CA PHE A 212 -8.73 -17.71 -1.77
C PHE A 212 -9.82 -18.66 -1.27
N LYS A 213 -10.58 -18.21 -0.27
CA LYS A 213 -11.56 -19.05 0.46
C LYS A 213 -12.91 -18.37 0.58
N THR A 214 -13.99 -19.13 0.75
CA THR A 214 -15.34 -18.58 1.01
C THR A 214 -15.48 -17.97 2.40
N SER A 215 -14.59 -18.29 3.34
CA SER A 215 -14.60 -17.82 4.72
C SER A 215 -13.18 -17.68 5.28
N PRO A 216 -12.98 -17.02 6.45
CA PRO A 216 -11.67 -16.89 7.08
C PRO A 216 -11.17 -18.17 7.79
N ALA A 217 -11.92 -19.29 7.72
CA ALA A 217 -11.54 -20.58 8.30
C ALA A 217 -10.23 -21.13 7.70
N LEU A 218 -9.60 -22.13 8.34
CA LEU A 218 -8.37 -22.72 7.81
C LEU A 218 -8.65 -23.43 6.48
N SER A 219 -7.73 -23.35 5.52
CA SER A 219 -7.90 -23.97 4.19
C SER A 219 -8.02 -25.50 4.26
N SER A 220 -7.44 -26.12 5.29
CA SER A 220 -7.56 -27.55 5.59
C SER A 220 -8.95 -27.97 6.07
N GLU A 221 -9.74 -27.02 6.56
CA GLU A 221 -11.10 -27.25 7.08
C GLU A 221 -12.17 -27.01 6.02
N LEU A 222 -11.80 -26.46 4.86
CA LEU A 222 -12.72 -26.10 3.79
C LEU A 222 -12.72 -27.15 2.66
N PRO A 223 -13.90 -27.51 2.12
CA PRO A 223 -14.02 -28.34 0.92
C PRO A 223 -13.32 -27.72 -0.30
N GLU A 224 -12.93 -28.55 -1.28
CA GLU A 224 -12.32 -28.07 -2.55
C GLU A 224 -13.24 -27.11 -3.33
N ALA A 225 -14.56 -27.22 -3.20
CA ALA A 225 -15.51 -26.30 -3.82
C ALA A 225 -15.49 -24.89 -3.21
N GLU A 226 -14.92 -24.73 -2.01
CA GLU A 226 -14.90 -23.50 -1.23
C GLU A 226 -13.54 -22.81 -1.20
N LYS A 227 -12.59 -23.29 -2.01
CA LYS A 227 -11.27 -22.72 -2.12
C LYS A 227 -10.76 -22.72 -3.56
N VAL A 228 -9.89 -21.78 -3.85
CA VAL A 228 -9.21 -21.69 -5.14
C VAL A 228 -7.77 -21.24 -4.94
N LEU A 229 -6.83 -21.98 -5.52
CA LEU A 229 -5.43 -21.59 -5.53
C LEU A 229 -5.23 -20.43 -6.51
N VAL A 230 -4.62 -19.36 -6.04
CA VAL A 230 -4.27 -18.19 -6.84
C VAL A 230 -2.75 -18.05 -6.82
N LYS A 231 -2.17 -17.92 -8.00
CA LYS A 231 -0.71 -17.89 -8.18
C LYS A 231 -0.15 -16.51 -7.89
N ARG A 232 1.08 -16.46 -7.38
CA ARG A 232 1.84 -15.21 -7.26
C ARG A 232 1.94 -14.52 -8.62
N GLY A 233 1.85 -13.20 -8.62
CA GLY A 233 1.86 -12.37 -9.82
C GLY A 233 0.48 -12.23 -10.49
N THR A 234 -0.56 -12.93 -10.01
CA THR A 234 -1.92 -12.70 -10.49
C THR A 234 -2.44 -11.34 -10.03
N VAL A 235 -3.10 -10.62 -10.94
CA VAL A 235 -3.68 -9.30 -10.71
C VAL A 235 -5.15 -9.29 -11.12
N PHE A 236 -6.00 -8.82 -10.21
CA PHE A 236 -7.44 -8.65 -10.41
C PHE A 236 -7.82 -7.18 -10.31
N GLU A 237 -8.90 -6.76 -10.95
CA GLU A 237 -9.61 -5.54 -10.58
C GLU A 237 -10.61 -5.84 -9.46
N LEU A 238 -10.73 -4.94 -8.49
CA LEU A 238 -11.66 -5.07 -7.38
C LEU A 238 -12.90 -4.21 -7.59
N SER A 239 -14.06 -4.77 -7.23
CA SER A 239 -15.29 -4.01 -7.02
C SER A 239 -15.34 -3.41 -5.61
N SER A 240 -14.91 -4.16 -4.60
CA SER A 240 -14.81 -3.72 -3.21
C SER A 240 -13.96 -4.69 -2.37
N TYR A 241 -13.63 -4.30 -1.14
CA TYR A 241 -13.04 -5.18 -0.13
C TYR A 241 -13.42 -4.70 1.27
N ALA A 242 -13.47 -5.58 2.27
CA ALA A 242 -13.78 -5.23 3.66
C ALA A 242 -12.50 -4.89 4.44
N GLN A 243 -12.64 -4.39 5.68
CA GLN A 243 -11.50 -4.38 6.60
C GLN A 243 -11.07 -5.81 6.95
N PRO A 244 -9.78 -6.08 7.18
CA PRO A 244 -9.32 -7.42 7.51
C PRO A 244 -9.98 -7.94 8.79
N GLU A 245 -10.53 -9.15 8.73
CA GLU A 245 -10.95 -9.93 9.88
C GLU A 245 -9.82 -10.91 10.23
N LYS A 246 -9.11 -10.62 11.34
CA LYS A 246 -7.88 -11.34 11.73
C LYS A 246 -6.81 -11.22 10.63
N ASN A 247 -6.45 -12.35 9.99
CA ASN A 247 -5.42 -12.42 8.96
C ASN A 247 -6.01 -12.60 7.54
N HIS A 248 -7.31 -12.37 7.36
CA HIS A 248 -7.94 -12.45 6.04
C HIS A 248 -8.75 -11.19 5.75
N VAL A 249 -8.80 -10.82 4.48
CA VAL A 249 -9.64 -9.72 4.00
C VAL A 249 -10.67 -10.27 3.03
N ARG A 250 -11.93 -9.84 3.17
CA ARG A 250 -12.99 -10.17 2.20
C ARG A 250 -12.86 -9.27 0.98
N LEU A 251 -12.85 -9.84 -0.21
CA LEU A 251 -12.57 -9.22 -1.50
C LEU A 251 -13.72 -9.52 -2.45
N ALA A 252 -14.22 -8.52 -3.17
CA ALA A 252 -15.14 -8.70 -4.29
C ALA A 252 -14.42 -8.34 -5.59
N LEU A 253 -14.18 -9.33 -6.44
CA LEU A 253 -13.49 -9.17 -7.71
C LEU A 253 -14.45 -8.59 -8.77
N LYS A 254 -13.94 -7.67 -9.60
CA LYS A 254 -14.71 -7.08 -10.69
C LYS A 254 -14.52 -7.90 -11.96
N GLY A 255 -15.58 -8.56 -12.42
CA GLY A 255 -15.60 -9.32 -13.68
C GLY A 255 -14.83 -10.65 -13.66
N ALA A 256 -14.15 -10.99 -12.55
CA ALA A 256 -13.47 -12.27 -12.40
C ALA A 256 -14.32 -13.27 -11.60
N LEU A 257 -14.51 -14.47 -12.17
CA LEU A 257 -15.23 -15.57 -11.54
C LEU A 257 -14.26 -16.73 -11.35
N LEU A 258 -14.04 -17.12 -10.10
CA LEU A 258 -13.03 -18.12 -9.73
C LEU A 258 -13.67 -19.36 -9.11
N GLY A 259 -12.88 -20.42 -9.06
CA GLY A 259 -13.23 -21.67 -8.40
C GLY A 259 -14.34 -22.45 -9.11
N PRO A 260 -14.68 -23.65 -8.61
CA PRO A 260 -15.64 -24.55 -9.26
C PRO A 260 -17.06 -24.00 -9.36
N GLN A 261 -17.38 -22.99 -8.55
CA GLN A 261 -18.70 -22.37 -8.48
C GLN A 261 -18.75 -20.98 -9.13
N ASN A 262 -17.71 -20.55 -9.84
CA ASN A 262 -17.65 -19.26 -10.53
C ASN A 262 -18.02 -18.08 -9.61
N ARG A 263 -17.34 -17.96 -8.47
CA ARG A 263 -17.58 -16.91 -7.47
C ARG A 263 -16.67 -15.70 -7.70
N ASN A 264 -17.18 -14.51 -7.45
CA ASN A 264 -16.39 -13.27 -7.45
C ASN A 264 -15.99 -12.79 -6.05
N THR A 265 -16.59 -13.33 -4.98
CA THR A 265 -16.29 -12.90 -3.60
C THR A 265 -15.52 -13.97 -2.83
N TRP A 266 -14.41 -13.55 -2.21
CA TRP A 266 -13.42 -14.42 -1.59
C TRP A 266 -12.74 -13.76 -0.39
N TYR A 267 -12.21 -14.56 0.53
CA TYR A 267 -11.27 -14.17 1.57
C TYR A 267 -9.85 -14.47 1.11
N GLY A 268 -9.01 -13.44 1.05
CA GLY A 268 -7.58 -13.54 0.76
C GLY A 268 -6.73 -13.35 2.02
N TYR A 269 -5.61 -14.06 2.14
CA TYR A 269 -4.68 -13.94 3.27
C TYR A 269 -3.85 -12.65 3.14
N VAL A 270 -3.90 -11.77 4.14
CA VAL A 270 -3.39 -10.39 4.01
C VAL A 270 -1.89 -10.30 3.74
N SER A 271 -1.09 -11.29 4.16
CA SER A 271 0.36 -11.29 3.90
C SER A 271 0.73 -11.67 2.47
N ASP A 272 -0.19 -12.31 1.73
CA ASP A 272 0.08 -12.81 0.36
C ASP A 272 -0.49 -11.90 -0.72
N ILE A 273 -1.15 -10.79 -0.37
CA ILE A 273 -1.84 -9.92 -1.31
C ILE A 273 -1.56 -8.43 -1.02
N TYR A 274 -1.58 -7.63 -2.08
CA TYR A 274 -1.47 -6.18 -2.04
C TYR A 274 -2.64 -5.57 -2.80
N ILE A 275 -3.34 -4.60 -2.21
CA ILE A 275 -4.35 -3.82 -2.93
C ILE A 275 -3.72 -2.49 -3.32
N VAL A 276 -3.76 -2.15 -4.61
CA VAL A 276 -3.21 -0.92 -5.18
C VAL A 276 -4.28 -0.16 -5.93
N GLY A 277 -4.48 1.12 -5.64
CA GLY A 277 -5.55 1.92 -6.23
C GLY A 277 -6.16 2.94 -5.27
N THR A 278 -7.28 3.54 -5.68
CA THR A 278 -8.01 4.54 -4.88
C THR A 278 -8.88 3.88 -3.82
N GLU A 279 -8.51 4.03 -2.54
CA GLU A 279 -9.15 3.43 -1.36
C GLU A 279 -10.65 3.79 -1.20
N ILE A 280 -11.38 2.96 -0.45
CA ILE A 280 -12.77 3.18 -0.04
C ILE A 280 -12.89 4.52 0.70
N GLY A 281 -13.73 5.43 0.18
CA GLY A 281 -13.92 6.80 0.69
C GLY A 281 -13.14 7.89 -0.06
N ASN A 282 -12.43 7.55 -1.14
CA ASN A 282 -11.99 8.56 -2.10
C ASN A 282 -13.22 8.96 -2.94
N ASN A 283 -13.60 10.24 -2.98
CA ASN A 283 -14.65 10.72 -3.86
C ASN A 283 -14.18 12.03 -4.50
N PRO A 284 -13.86 12.05 -5.81
CA PRO A 284 -13.24 13.20 -6.47
C PRO A 284 -14.17 14.40 -6.66
N ASP A 285 -15.46 14.29 -6.28
CA ASP A 285 -16.49 15.34 -6.40
C ASP A 285 -17.12 15.75 -5.04
N ASP A 286 -16.54 15.36 -3.89
CA ASP A 286 -17.06 15.81 -2.60
C ASP A 286 -16.86 17.33 -2.44
N GLN A 287 -17.95 18.08 -2.59
CA GLN A 287 -18.01 19.51 -2.29
C GLN A 287 -17.83 19.74 -0.79
N ASN A 288 -16.64 20.15 -0.37
CA ASN A 288 -16.37 20.55 1.01
C ASN A 288 -16.53 22.07 1.18
N ASN A 289 -17.64 22.48 1.80
CA ASN A 289 -17.65 23.74 2.54
C ASN A 289 -16.75 23.60 3.78
N PRO A 290 -15.92 24.60 4.09
CA PRO A 290 -14.86 24.45 5.10
C PRO A 290 -15.43 24.61 6.52
N PRO A 291 -15.03 23.78 7.49
CA PRO A 291 -15.19 24.11 8.90
C PRO A 291 -13.98 24.93 9.41
N PRO A 292 -14.17 25.87 10.36
CA PRO A 292 -13.13 26.80 10.82
C PRO A 292 -12.18 26.18 11.86
N PRO A 293 -11.01 26.80 12.14
CA PRO A 293 -9.82 26.12 12.65
C PRO A 293 -9.67 26.11 14.18
N PRO A 294 -9.05 25.06 14.77
CA PRO A 294 -8.36 25.17 16.05
C PRO A 294 -6.89 24.70 15.94
N GLY A 295 -5.94 25.65 15.98
CA GLY A 295 -4.49 25.49 16.19
C GLY A 295 -3.76 24.49 15.29
N ASP A 296 -2.74 24.93 14.53
CA ASP A 296 -1.90 24.10 13.64
C ASP A 296 -1.70 22.65 14.13
N ARG A 297 -2.54 21.72 13.67
CA ARG A 297 -2.47 20.29 13.99
C ARG A 297 -1.29 19.62 13.27
N GLY A 298 -0.57 20.37 12.44
CA GLY A 298 0.54 19.88 11.65
C GLY A 298 0.07 19.04 10.47
N ILE A 299 0.99 18.25 9.94
CA ILE A 299 0.78 17.45 8.73
C ILE A 299 -0.17 16.27 9.02
N PRO A 300 -1.13 15.98 8.11
CA PRO A 300 -1.98 14.81 8.20
C PRO A 300 -1.20 13.51 7.97
N LEU A 301 -1.51 12.50 8.76
CA LEU A 301 -0.87 11.19 8.81
C LEU A 301 -1.91 10.10 8.57
N LYS A 302 -1.47 9.03 7.90
CA LYS A 302 -2.26 7.84 7.63
C LYS A 302 -1.50 6.63 8.15
N PHE A 303 -2.18 5.76 8.89
CA PHE A 303 -1.57 4.61 9.52
C PHE A 303 -2.12 3.32 8.90
N PRO A 304 -1.25 2.37 8.52
CA PRO A 304 -1.71 1.08 8.03
C PRO A 304 -2.58 0.39 9.07
N GLY A 305 -3.79 -0.02 8.70
CA GLY A 305 -4.73 -0.72 9.59
C GLY A 305 -5.55 0.18 10.54
N PHE A 306 -5.50 1.51 10.38
CA PHE A 306 -6.31 2.44 11.18
C PHE A 306 -7.10 3.39 10.27
N SER A 307 -8.38 3.57 10.57
CA SER A 307 -9.24 4.51 9.85
C SER A 307 -9.09 5.93 10.41
N GLY A 308 -9.32 6.92 9.55
CA GLY A 308 -9.28 8.34 9.92
C GLY A 308 -8.00 9.07 9.50
N THR A 309 -7.94 10.35 9.86
CA THR A 309 -6.77 11.20 9.64
C THR A 309 -6.20 11.56 11.00
N TYR A 310 -4.95 11.16 11.23
CA TYR A 310 -4.18 11.55 12.39
C TYR A 310 -3.37 12.78 12.03
N TYR A 311 -2.89 13.54 13.01
CA TYR A 311 -2.06 14.70 12.71
C TYR A 311 -0.78 14.68 13.53
N SER A 312 0.29 15.17 12.91
CA SER A 312 1.64 15.13 13.49
C SER A 312 1.78 15.90 14.81
N ASN A 313 1.01 16.97 15.05
CA ASN A 313 1.04 17.68 16.33
C ASN A 313 0.00 17.15 17.32
N ASP A 314 -0.84 16.19 16.92
CA ASP A 314 -1.74 15.53 17.85
C ASP A 314 -0.94 14.60 18.78
N PRO A 315 -1.34 14.52 20.06
CA PRO A 315 -0.78 13.52 20.95
C PRO A 315 -1.16 12.12 20.49
N ILE A 316 -0.25 11.16 20.65
CA ILE A 316 -0.49 9.73 20.35
C ILE A 316 -1.67 9.23 21.19
N TYR A 317 -1.71 9.62 22.46
CA TYR A 317 -2.86 9.42 23.35
C TYR A 317 -3.55 10.75 23.60
N GLY A 318 -4.79 10.90 23.11
CA GLY A 318 -5.64 12.05 23.44
C GLY A 318 -5.83 12.22 24.95
N GLN A 319 -5.89 11.09 25.67
CA GLN A 319 -5.89 11.02 27.11
C GLN A 319 -4.99 9.86 27.57
N THR A 320 -4.08 10.11 28.51
CA THR A 320 -3.16 9.11 29.09
C THR A 320 -3.87 8.21 30.09
N GLN A 321 -3.19 7.16 30.56
CA GLN A 321 -3.64 6.30 31.65
C GLN A 321 -3.91 7.03 32.98
N TYR A 322 -3.53 8.31 33.09
CA TYR A 322 -3.76 9.14 34.26
C TYR A 322 -4.91 10.14 34.08
N GLY A 323 -5.63 10.09 32.95
CA GLY A 323 -6.71 11.02 32.65
C GLY A 323 -6.25 12.38 32.13
N GLU A 324 -4.95 12.56 31.87
CA GLU A 324 -4.34 13.82 31.40
C GLU A 324 -4.15 13.83 29.88
N ARG A 325 -3.98 15.00 29.27
CA ARG A 325 -3.60 15.11 27.85
C ARG A 325 -2.23 14.47 27.61
N GLY A 326 -2.07 13.72 26.52
CA GLY A 326 -0.77 13.16 26.12
C GLY A 326 0.29 14.22 25.81
N ASN A 327 1.54 13.87 26.07
CA ASN A 327 2.71 14.72 25.94
C ASN A 327 3.57 14.36 24.72
N PHE A 328 3.42 13.15 24.18
CA PHE A 328 4.15 12.69 22.99
C PHE A 328 3.25 12.66 21.76
N THR A 329 3.78 13.10 20.64
CA THR A 329 3.06 13.33 19.38
C THR A 329 3.44 12.33 18.30
N TRP A 330 2.57 12.17 17.31
CA TRP A 330 2.87 11.37 16.12
C TRP A 330 4.05 11.93 15.32
N GLY A 331 4.25 13.26 15.36
CA GLY A 331 5.38 13.94 14.74
C GLY A 331 6.72 13.49 15.30
N GLU A 332 6.80 13.32 16.62
CA GLU A 332 7.99 12.83 17.30
C GLU A 332 8.24 11.34 17.00
N ALA A 333 7.19 10.51 17.07
CA ALA A 333 7.31 9.08 16.85
C ALA A 333 7.71 8.70 15.40
N LEU A 334 7.26 9.49 14.42
CA LEU A 334 7.51 9.24 13.00
C LEU A 334 8.55 10.16 12.39
N HIS A 335 9.20 11.01 13.18
CA HIS A 335 10.22 11.94 12.74
C HIS A 335 9.71 12.85 11.59
N VAL A 336 8.56 13.47 11.81
CA VAL A 336 7.90 14.35 10.84
C VAL A 336 8.73 15.62 10.65
N ASN A 337 9.16 15.89 9.43
CA ASN A 337 9.74 17.16 9.04
C ASN A 337 8.60 18.13 8.68
N ARG A 338 8.33 19.07 9.59
CA ARG A 338 7.25 20.06 9.46
C ARG A 338 7.35 20.94 8.21
N ALA A 339 8.57 21.21 7.73
CA ALA A 339 8.77 22.03 6.54
C ALA A 339 8.44 21.28 5.23
N THR A 340 8.51 19.95 5.24
CA THR A 340 8.43 19.13 4.02
C THR A 340 7.29 18.12 4.01
N GLY A 341 6.51 17.99 5.09
CA GLY A 341 5.49 16.94 5.16
C GLY A 341 6.03 15.52 5.35
N SER A 342 7.35 15.31 5.22
CA SER A 342 7.96 13.99 5.18
C SER A 342 8.03 13.35 6.56
N TYR A 343 7.79 12.04 6.63
CA TYR A 343 7.89 11.26 7.86
C TYR A 343 8.20 9.79 7.56
N ARG A 344 8.68 9.08 8.57
CA ARG A 344 8.96 7.64 8.51
C ARG A 344 7.64 6.90 8.54
N ARG A 345 7.27 6.25 7.44
CA ARG A 345 5.97 5.59 7.28
C ARG A 345 6.00 4.20 7.91
N PRO A 346 5.13 3.92 8.90
CA PRO A 346 4.99 2.59 9.47
C PRO A 346 4.72 1.55 8.39
N ALA A 347 5.42 0.43 8.42
CA ALA A 347 5.31 -0.60 7.39
C ALA A 347 3.97 -1.37 7.45
N ASN A 348 3.39 -1.48 8.64
CA ASN A 348 2.15 -2.21 8.91
C ASN A 348 1.54 -1.75 10.26
N ALA A 349 0.38 -2.30 10.60
CA ALA A 349 -0.33 -1.99 11.85
C ALA A 349 0.46 -2.40 13.10
N ASP A 350 1.29 -3.45 13.03
CA ASP A 350 2.09 -3.92 14.18
C ASP A 350 3.10 -2.87 14.63
N VAL A 351 3.67 -2.12 13.68
CA VAL A 351 4.53 -0.96 13.98
C VAL A 351 3.75 0.11 14.77
N ILE A 352 2.49 0.36 14.41
CA ILE A 352 1.64 1.31 15.12
C ILE A 352 1.31 0.82 16.52
N TYR A 353 0.97 -0.46 16.69
CA TYR A 353 0.76 -1.06 18.01
C TYR A 353 2.05 -1.01 18.86
N GLY A 354 3.22 -1.18 18.25
CA GLY A 354 4.52 -0.96 18.87
C GLY A 354 4.68 0.48 19.40
N ILE A 355 4.36 1.47 18.56
CA ILE A 355 4.40 2.89 18.92
C ILE A 355 3.43 3.18 20.07
N LEU A 356 2.20 2.67 20.02
CA LEU A 356 1.21 2.85 21.10
C LEU A 356 1.71 2.28 22.44
N ARG A 357 2.27 1.07 22.44
CA ARG A 357 2.84 0.45 23.65
C ARG A 357 3.96 1.29 24.26
N ILE A 358 4.91 1.76 23.44
CA ILE A 358 6.00 2.60 23.94
C ILE A 358 5.51 3.99 24.35
N ALA A 359 4.54 4.59 23.66
CA ALA A 359 4.00 5.87 24.05
C ALA A 359 3.39 5.83 25.46
N LYS A 360 2.70 4.72 25.80
CA LYS A 360 2.19 4.51 27.16
C LYS A 360 3.31 4.47 28.20
N ALA A 361 4.40 3.74 27.92
CA ALA A 361 5.58 3.68 28.78
C ALA A 361 6.28 5.04 28.92
N MET A 362 6.32 5.85 27.85
CA MET A 362 6.93 7.18 27.88
C MET A 362 6.15 8.16 28.77
N GLU A 363 4.82 8.06 28.83
CA GLU A 363 4.01 8.83 29.79
C GLU A 363 4.31 8.42 31.24
N ASP A 364 4.50 7.13 31.52
CA ASP A 364 4.92 6.64 32.84
C ASP A 364 6.31 7.17 33.22
N ILE A 365 7.26 7.15 32.27
CA ILE A 365 8.63 7.67 32.47
C ILE A 365 8.59 9.16 32.79
N ARG A 366 7.83 9.95 32.01
CA ARG A 366 7.69 11.39 32.23
C ARG A 366 7.18 11.67 33.65
N LYS A 367 6.17 10.93 34.12
CA LYS A 367 5.63 11.06 35.48
C LYS A 367 6.64 10.69 36.56
N ARG A 368 7.31 9.54 36.41
CA ARG A 368 8.33 9.04 37.34
C ARG A 368 9.50 10.00 37.51
N LEU A 369 9.84 10.69 36.44
CA LEU A 369 10.91 11.69 36.43
C LEU A 369 10.38 13.11 36.74
N GLY A 370 9.24 13.23 37.41
CA GLY A 370 8.74 14.51 37.94
C GLY A 370 8.15 15.44 36.88
N ASN A 371 7.56 14.90 35.81
CA ASN A 371 6.99 15.66 34.69
C ASN A 371 7.99 16.55 33.94
N ARG A 372 9.29 16.23 34.01
CA ARG A 372 10.33 16.93 33.26
C ARG A 372 10.10 16.82 31.74
N PRO A 373 10.42 17.86 30.95
CA PRO A 373 10.37 17.76 29.49
C PRO A 373 11.26 16.64 28.96
N ILE A 374 10.76 15.89 27.98
CA ILE A 374 11.48 14.81 27.32
C ILE A 374 11.60 15.14 25.84
N THR A 375 12.81 15.08 25.29
CA THR A 375 13.09 15.26 23.87
C THR A 375 13.28 13.90 23.21
N ILE A 376 12.54 13.64 22.14
CA ILE A 376 12.67 12.42 21.34
C ILE A 376 13.76 12.61 20.29
N ASN A 377 14.78 11.76 20.31
CA ASN A 377 15.84 11.76 19.29
C ASN A 377 15.46 10.84 18.12
N SER A 378 14.95 9.64 18.43
CA SER A 378 14.54 8.66 17.42
C SER A 378 13.52 7.68 18.00
N TRP A 379 12.56 7.26 17.20
CA TRP A 379 11.56 6.27 17.59
C TRP A 379 11.40 5.24 16.48
N TYR A 380 10.31 5.25 15.69
CA TYR A 380 10.23 4.33 14.56
C TYR A 380 11.35 4.63 13.54
N ARG A 381 12.00 3.58 13.02
CA ARG A 381 12.93 3.64 11.89
C ARG A 381 12.45 2.67 10.83
N ASP A 382 12.21 3.15 9.62
CA ASP A 382 12.05 2.26 8.48
C ASP A 382 13.39 1.55 8.15
N PRO A 383 13.38 0.46 7.37
CA PRO A 383 14.59 -0.31 7.07
C PRO A 383 15.73 0.54 6.47
N ALA A 384 15.41 1.50 5.60
CA ALA A 384 16.42 2.34 4.96
C ALA A 384 17.04 3.31 5.96
N THR A 385 16.22 3.97 6.78
CA THR A 385 16.71 4.83 7.88
C THR A 385 17.54 4.03 8.89
N ASN A 386 17.10 2.83 9.27
CA ASN A 386 17.82 1.99 10.23
C ASN A 386 19.19 1.56 9.68
N ALA A 387 19.28 1.18 8.40
CA ALA A 387 20.55 0.87 7.76
C ALA A 387 21.47 2.11 7.66
N ALA A 388 20.92 3.27 7.30
CA ALA A 388 21.69 4.50 7.14
C ALA A 388 22.38 4.99 8.42
N VAL A 389 21.79 4.70 9.58
CA VAL A 389 22.37 5.04 10.89
C VAL A 389 23.24 3.92 11.48
N GLY A 390 23.52 2.85 10.71
CA GLY A 390 24.27 1.69 11.19
C GLY A 390 23.52 0.85 12.23
N GLY A 391 22.19 0.88 12.21
CA GLY A 391 21.35 0.13 13.13
C GLY A 391 21.40 -1.39 12.88
N ALA A 392 21.21 -2.16 13.96
CA ALA A 392 21.15 -3.63 13.87
C ALA A 392 19.99 -4.10 12.98
N SER A 393 20.18 -5.23 12.28
CA SER A 393 19.17 -5.84 11.40
C SER A 393 17.91 -6.31 12.13
N GLN A 394 18.02 -6.60 13.43
CA GLN A 394 16.93 -6.99 14.33
C GLN A 394 16.58 -5.87 15.34
N SER A 395 16.82 -4.61 14.94
CA SER A 395 16.54 -3.43 15.78
C SER A 395 15.06 -3.31 16.11
N ARG A 396 14.74 -3.11 17.40
CA ARG A 396 13.37 -2.88 17.87
C ARG A 396 12.72 -1.61 17.31
N HIS A 397 13.52 -0.63 16.87
CA HIS A 397 13.01 0.55 16.18
C HIS A 397 12.30 0.23 14.86
N LEU A 398 12.63 -0.90 14.21
CA LEU A 398 11.94 -1.38 13.01
C LEU A 398 10.50 -1.84 13.31
N LEU A 399 10.22 -2.20 14.57
CA LEU A 399 8.94 -2.71 15.05
C LEU A 399 8.09 -1.61 15.71
N GLY A 400 8.56 -0.36 15.71
CA GLY A 400 7.90 0.77 16.36
C GLY A 400 7.94 0.74 17.89
N ASP A 401 8.53 -0.29 18.50
CA ASP A 401 8.50 -0.54 19.93
C ASP A 401 9.82 -0.24 20.66
N ALA A 402 10.55 0.76 20.15
CA ALA A 402 11.72 1.33 20.80
C ALA A 402 11.83 2.84 20.61
N VAL A 403 12.47 3.53 21.56
CA VAL A 403 12.68 4.98 21.53
C VAL A 403 13.99 5.39 22.19
N ASP A 404 14.67 6.34 21.55
CA ASP A 404 15.88 7.02 22.00
C ASP A 404 15.48 8.46 22.42
N PHE A 405 15.76 8.84 23.67
CA PHE A 405 15.28 10.11 24.24
C PHE A 405 16.25 10.75 25.25
N VAL A 406 16.00 12.03 25.54
CA VAL A 406 16.73 12.83 26.53
C VAL A 406 15.74 13.47 27.49
N VAL A 407 16.06 13.48 28.79
CA VAL A 407 15.24 14.12 29.81
C VAL A 407 15.92 15.42 30.22
N SER A 408 15.19 16.53 30.12
CA SER A 408 15.73 17.86 30.42
C SER A 408 16.26 17.92 31.85
N GLY A 409 17.53 18.31 31.99
CA GLY A 409 18.21 18.47 33.28
C GLY A 409 18.59 17.16 33.99
N VAL A 410 18.52 16.00 33.31
CA VAL A 410 18.92 14.70 33.89
C VAL A 410 19.86 13.99 32.91
N HIS A 411 21.02 13.56 33.41
CA HIS A 411 21.99 12.85 32.58
C HIS A 411 21.43 11.46 32.19
N PRO A 412 21.66 10.95 30.96
CA PRO A 412 21.12 9.65 30.54
C PRO A 412 21.46 8.47 31.45
N TYR A 413 22.62 8.48 32.12
CA TYR A 413 22.97 7.46 33.11
C TYR A 413 22.07 7.49 34.34
N ASP A 414 21.69 8.68 34.80
CA ASP A 414 20.79 8.84 35.95
C ASP A 414 19.35 8.45 35.55
N VAL A 415 18.94 8.76 34.31
CA VAL A 415 17.69 8.28 33.75
C VAL A 415 17.67 6.75 33.72
N TYR A 416 18.73 6.12 33.21
CA TYR A 416 18.88 4.66 33.22
C TYR A 416 18.75 4.09 34.64
N ALA A 417 19.51 4.62 35.60
CA ALA A 417 19.51 4.13 36.97
C ALA A 417 18.12 4.25 37.62
N ALA A 418 17.41 5.36 37.36
CA ALA A 418 16.05 5.57 37.85
C ALA A 418 15.01 4.62 37.22
N LEU A 419 15.25 4.15 35.99
CA LEU A 419 14.31 3.32 35.25
C LEU A 419 14.59 1.82 35.36
N ASP A 420 15.81 1.36 35.63
CA ASP A 420 16.20 -0.06 35.54
C ASP A 420 15.29 -0.99 36.34
N ALA A 421 15.12 -0.69 37.64
CA ALA A 421 14.32 -1.53 38.53
C ALA A 421 12.84 -1.56 38.12
N TRP A 422 12.29 -0.41 37.70
CA TRP A 422 10.89 -0.32 37.28
C TRP A 422 10.65 -0.99 35.92
N TRP A 423 11.52 -0.73 34.94
CA TRP A 423 11.41 -1.30 33.61
C TRP A 423 11.60 -2.81 33.66
N GLY A 424 12.55 -3.28 34.49
CA GLY A 424 12.67 -4.70 34.86
C GLY A 424 12.60 -5.63 33.65
N ASN A 425 11.69 -6.59 33.71
CA ASN A 425 11.45 -7.60 32.66
C ASN A 425 10.55 -7.12 31.51
N GLN A 426 10.10 -5.86 31.51
CA GLN A 426 9.22 -5.34 30.46
C GLN A 426 9.96 -5.16 29.12
N GLY A 427 11.27 -4.96 29.16
CA GLY A 427 12.07 -4.93 27.94
C GLY A 427 13.50 -4.43 28.11
N GLY A 428 14.06 -3.93 27.01
CA GLY A 428 15.41 -3.41 26.93
C GLY A 428 15.53 -2.01 27.52
N LEU A 429 16.66 -1.72 28.17
CA LEU A 429 17.03 -0.39 28.65
C LEU A 429 18.53 -0.21 28.45
N ALA A 430 18.93 0.90 27.87
CA ALA A 430 20.33 1.24 27.67
C ALA A 430 20.59 2.73 27.81
N SER A 431 21.85 3.05 28.08
CA SER A 431 22.32 4.42 28.17
C SER A 431 23.43 4.68 27.16
N SER A 432 23.60 5.96 26.83
CA SER A 432 24.79 6.52 26.21
C SER A 432 25.12 7.85 26.88
N LYS A 433 26.24 8.48 26.50
CA LYS A 433 26.57 9.86 26.91
C LYS A 433 25.51 10.92 26.55
N VAL A 434 24.68 10.69 25.53
CA VAL A 434 23.81 11.75 24.96
C VAL A 434 22.33 11.37 24.83
N PHE A 435 21.95 10.12 25.10
CA PHE A 435 20.55 9.67 25.11
C PHE A 435 20.36 8.38 25.93
N THR A 436 19.13 8.12 26.34
CA THR A 436 18.66 6.84 26.92
C THR A 436 17.80 6.11 25.89
N HIS A 437 17.90 4.78 25.86
CA HIS A 437 17.12 3.90 25.00
C HIS A 437 16.22 2.99 25.82
N ILE A 438 14.97 2.80 25.39
CA ILE A 438 14.10 1.72 25.87
C ILE A 438 13.47 0.98 24.69
N ASP A 439 13.11 -0.28 24.91
CA ASP A 439 12.26 -1.05 24.01
C ASP A 439 11.38 -2.07 24.76
N ALA A 440 10.31 -2.53 24.12
CA ALA A 440 9.33 -3.47 24.67
C ALA A 440 9.53 -4.92 24.17
N ARG A 441 10.77 -5.44 24.21
CA ARG A 441 11.09 -6.82 23.79
C ARG A 441 10.51 -7.93 24.68
N GLY A 442 9.88 -7.59 25.81
CA GLY A 442 9.19 -8.55 26.68
C GLY A 442 10.10 -9.35 27.61
N TYR A 443 11.40 -9.01 27.70
CA TYR A 443 12.35 -9.56 28.66
C TYR A 443 13.43 -8.54 29.00
N LYS A 444 14.07 -8.69 30.18
CA LYS A 444 15.12 -7.79 30.64
C LYS A 444 16.35 -7.87 29.74
N ALA A 445 16.75 -6.75 29.15
CA ALA A 445 18.03 -6.59 28.46
C ALA A 445 18.68 -5.25 28.81
N ARG A 446 19.98 -5.25 29.11
CA ARG A 446 20.72 -4.06 29.55
C ARG A 446 22.03 -3.94 28.80
N TRP A 447 22.32 -2.76 28.27
CA TRP A 447 23.59 -2.48 27.60
C TRP A 447 23.94 -1.00 27.69
N ASN A 448 25.15 -0.66 27.26
CA ASN A 448 25.63 0.71 27.15
C ASN A 448 26.31 0.89 25.78
N TYR A 449 26.03 2.00 25.11
CA TYR A 449 26.61 2.35 23.81
C TYR A 449 28.04 2.89 23.86
N ASP A 450 28.49 3.43 25.00
CA ASP A 450 29.79 4.10 25.11
C ASP A 450 30.87 3.29 25.84
N GLY A 451 30.53 2.11 26.38
CA GLY A 451 31.46 1.25 27.12
C GLY A 451 32.01 1.83 28.43
N SER A 452 31.53 3.00 28.87
CA SER A 452 32.09 3.80 29.97
C SER A 452 31.09 4.14 31.09
N GLY A 453 30.00 3.40 31.19
CA GLY A 453 28.91 3.61 32.15
C GLY A 453 28.26 2.29 32.55
N VAL A 454 27.58 2.29 33.71
CA VAL A 454 27.15 1.09 34.43
C VAL A 454 26.22 0.21 33.58
N ALA A 455 26.76 -0.85 32.97
CA ALA A 455 25.97 -2.04 32.67
C ALA A 455 25.84 -2.78 34.00
N ALA A 456 24.72 -2.61 34.71
CA ALA A 456 24.56 -3.30 36.00
C ALA A 456 24.66 -4.82 35.77
N ALA A 457 25.55 -5.41 36.56
CA ALA A 457 26.16 -6.72 36.45
C ALA A 457 25.19 -7.89 36.19
N GLY A 458 25.73 -8.91 35.51
CA GLY A 458 25.10 -10.21 35.36
C GLY A 458 24.78 -10.85 36.72
N GLY A 459 23.59 -11.44 36.80
CA GLY A 459 23.32 -12.55 37.68
C GLY A 459 23.67 -13.82 36.93
N ALA A 460 24.73 -14.49 37.36
CA ALA A 460 25.03 -15.86 37.00
C ALA A 460 23.95 -16.77 37.60
N ASP A 461 23.21 -17.49 36.77
CA ASP A 461 22.71 -18.82 37.16
C ASP A 461 23.82 -19.81 36.82
N GLY A 462 24.73 -19.96 37.78
CA GLY A 462 25.55 -21.14 37.89
C GLY A 462 24.70 -22.28 38.45
N HIS A 463 24.32 -23.21 37.58
CA HIS A 463 24.19 -24.61 37.95
C HIS A 463 24.93 -25.46 36.93
N LEU A 464 26.15 -25.83 37.32
CA LEU A 464 26.77 -27.09 36.95
C LEU A 464 26.39 -28.09 38.04
N ASP A 465 25.52 -29.04 37.71
CA ASP A 465 25.80 -30.49 37.71
C ASP A 465 24.60 -31.25 37.11
#